data_AF-A0A2E5WLX7-F1
#
_entry.id   AF-A0A2E5WLX7-F1
#
_cell.length_a   1.000
_cell.length_b   1.000
_cell.length_c   1.000
_cell.angle_alpha   90.00
_cell.angle_beta   90.00
_cell.angle_gamma   90.00
#
_symmetry.space_group_name_H-M   'P 1'
#
loop_
_entity.id
_entity.type
_entity.pdbx_description
1 polymer ?
#
loop_
_entity_poly.entity_id
_entity_poly.type
_entity_poly.pdbx_seq_one_letter_code
_entity_poly.pdbx_strand_id
1 'polypeptide(L)'
;MKFLKDSYKELEKVTWPTKNHAISITVLTVVFTVIATGFLTVVDGGFKEFYNYLIDISPKSQAVAPIQPQIDTSAIKLTDQDGNEIDSSAIQINPVSTDALEASAE
;
A
#
# COMPACT_ATOMS: atom_id res chain seq x y z
N MET A 1 29.08 52.53 6.48
CA MET A 1 29.87 51.63 7.37
C MET A 1 29.52 51.72 8.86
N LYS A 2 28.66 52.64 9.31
CA LYS A 2 28.23 52.75 10.71
C LYS A 2 27.59 51.47 11.28
N PHE A 3 26.77 50.80 10.47
CA PHE A 3 26.05 49.57 10.83
C PHE A 3 26.97 48.44 11.29
N LEU A 4 28.07 48.16 10.55
CA LEU A 4 29.03 47.10 10.94
C LEU A 4 29.72 47.42 12.27
N LYS A 5 30.00 48.71 12.52
CA LYS A 5 30.66 49.18 13.74
C LYS A 5 29.73 49.05 14.95
N ASP A 6 28.44 49.35 14.75
CA ASP A 6 27.41 49.17 15.76
C ASP A 6 27.16 47.67 16.02
N SER A 7 27.09 46.83 14.98
CA SER A 7 26.93 45.37 15.10
C SER A 7 28.09 44.68 15.82
N TYR A 8 29.34 45.08 15.57
CA TYR A 8 30.50 44.52 16.29
C TYR A 8 30.47 44.87 17.78
N LYS A 9 30.11 46.12 18.11
CA LYS A 9 29.92 46.57 19.50
C LYS A 9 28.80 45.81 20.21
N GLU A 10 27.75 45.43 19.49
CA GLU A 10 26.67 44.60 20.03
C GLU A 10 27.13 43.16 20.26
N LEU A 11 27.91 42.60 19.32
CA LEU A 11 28.39 41.21 19.36
C LEU A 11 29.35 40.94 20.52
N GLU A 12 30.11 41.95 20.94
CA GLU A 12 30.99 41.91 22.11
C GLU A 12 30.21 41.82 23.43
N LYS A 13 28.96 42.32 23.48
CA LYS A 13 28.10 42.19 24.66
C LYS A 13 27.53 40.78 24.83
N VAL A 14 27.59 39.96 23.78
CA VAL A 14 27.06 38.60 23.81
C VAL A 14 28.11 37.74 24.50
N THR A 15 27.73 37.14 25.63
CA THR A 15 28.60 36.22 26.35
C THR A 15 28.83 34.99 25.47
N TRP A 16 29.93 34.98 24.73
CA TRP A 16 30.30 33.83 23.92
C TRP A 16 30.66 32.67 24.85
N PRO A 17 29.98 31.53 24.75
CA PRO A 17 30.28 30.38 25.58
C PRO A 17 31.73 29.95 25.32
N THR A 18 32.44 29.63 26.40
CA THR A 18 33.76 29.00 26.28
C THR A 18 33.61 27.69 25.51
N LYS A 19 34.64 27.29 24.75
CA LYS A 19 34.58 26.08 23.89
C LYS A 19 34.07 24.86 24.66
N ASN A 20 34.48 24.72 25.92
CA ASN A 20 34.05 23.64 26.80
C ASN A 20 32.56 23.68 27.13
N HIS A 21 31.99 24.86 27.38
CA HIS A 21 30.54 24.99 27.62
C HIS A 21 29.74 24.60 26.38
N ALA A 22 30.17 25.05 25.20
CA ALA A 22 29.52 24.69 23.93
C ALA A 22 29.55 23.18 23.68
N ILE A 23 30.67 22.50 23.99
CA ILE A 23 30.79 21.05 23.85
C ILE A 23 29.91 20.32 24.86
N SER A 24 29.87 20.76 26.12
CA SER A 24 29.04 20.12 27.14
C SER A 24 27.54 20.14 26.78
N ILE A 25 27.04 21.27 26.27
CA ILE A 25 25.64 21.37 25.85
C ILE A 25 25.35 20.55 24.60
N THR A 26 26.27 20.48 23.63
CA THR A 26 26.04 19.68 22.41
C THR A 26 26.12 18.20 22.70
N VAL A 27 27.04 17.75 23.56
CA VAL A 27 27.11 16.35 24.01
C VAL A 27 25.82 15.95 24.73
N LEU A 28 25.30 16.82 25.61
CA LEU A 28 24.02 16.57 26.27
C LEU A 28 22.88 16.42 25.27
N THR A 29 22.80 17.32 24.28
CA THR A 29 21.80 17.24 23.20
C THR A 29 21.96 15.97 22.37
N VAL A 30 23.18 15.55 22.04
CA VAL A 30 23.43 14.29 21.30
C VAL A 30 22.92 13.10 22.09
N VAL A 31 23.21 13.02 23.39
CA VAL A 31 22.71 11.93 24.25
C VAL A 31 21.18 11.94 24.30
N PHE A 32 20.57 13.11 24.46
CA PHE A 32 19.11 13.24 24.45
C PHE A 32 18.50 12.78 23.13
N THR A 33 19.08 13.17 21.99
CA THR A 33 18.64 12.71 20.67
C THR A 33 18.75 11.20 20.52
N VAL A 34 19.85 10.57 20.96
CA VAL A 34 20.00 9.11 20.92
C VAL A 34 18.91 8.40 21.72
N ILE A 35 18.58 8.93 22.91
CA ILE A 35 17.49 8.39 23.74
C ILE A 35 16.15 8.55 23.02
N ALA A 36 15.88 9.72 22.44
CA ALA A 36 14.65 9.98 21.69
C ALA A 36 14.52 9.05 20.48
N THR A 37 15.61 8.82 19.73
CA THR A 37 15.64 7.85 18.63
C THR A 37 15.36 6.43 19.11
N GLY A 38 15.95 6.02 20.24
CA GLY A 38 15.66 4.73 20.86
C GLY A 38 14.18 4.56 21.22
N PHE A 39 13.59 5.58 21.86
CA PHE A 39 12.16 5.59 22.16
C PHE A 39 11.29 5.49 20.90
N LEU A 40 11.61 6.29 19.87
CA LEU A 40 10.86 6.28 18.61
C LEU A 40 10.95 4.91 17.92
N THR A 41 12.13 4.28 17.91
CA THR A 41 12.33 2.94 17.36
C THR A 41 11.44 1.90 18.04
N VAL A 42 11.32 1.96 19.37
CA VAL A 42 10.43 1.07 20.14
C VAL A 42 8.97 1.34 19.78
N VAL A 43 8.59 2.61 19.67
CA VAL A 43 7.23 3.00 19.29
C VAL A 43 6.90 2.50 17.88
N ASP A 44 7.76 2.74 16.89
CA ASP A 44 7.59 2.26 15.51
C ASP A 44 7.44 0.73 15.45
N GLY A 45 8.25 0.00 16.25
CA GLY A 45 8.12 -1.45 16.40
C GLY A 45 6.79 -1.88 17.03
N GLY A 46 6.34 -1.15 18.06
CA GLY A 46 5.07 -1.39 18.73
C GLY A 46 3.87 -1.15 17.81
N PHE A 47 3.92 -0.12 16.95
CA PHE A 47 2.89 0.16 15.97
C PHE A 47 2.70 -0.97 14.96
N LYS A 48 3.77 -1.66 14.56
CA LYS A 48 3.69 -2.81 13.65
C LYS A 48 2.88 -3.96 14.27
N GLU A 49 3.18 -4.32 15.52
CA GLU A 49 2.46 -5.39 16.21
C GLU A 49 1.00 -4.99 16.48
N PHE A 50 0.76 -3.73 16.85
CA PHE A 50 -0.58 -3.20 17.01
C PHE A 50 -1.39 -3.21 15.71
N TYR A 51 -0.78 -2.84 14.59
CA TYR A 51 -1.43 -2.85 13.28
C TYR A 51 -1.78 -4.27 12.83
N ASN A 52 -0.86 -5.23 13.02
CA ASN A 52 -1.13 -6.63 12.72
C ASN A 52 -2.29 -7.18 13.57
N TYR A 53 -2.36 -6.80 14.85
CA TYR A 53 -3.46 -7.16 15.73
C TYR A 53 -4.81 -6.59 15.21
N LEU A 54 -4.83 -5.33 14.77
CA LEU A 54 -6.04 -4.75 14.17
C LEU A 54 -6.46 -5.45 12.87
N ILE A 55 -5.52 -5.86 12.04
CA ILE A 55 -5.83 -6.54 10.77
C ILE A 55 -6.37 -7.95 10.99
N ASP A 56 -5.89 -8.66 12.01
CA ASP A 56 -6.34 -10.02 12.31
C ASP A 56 -7.78 -10.03 12.86
N ILE A 57 -8.15 -8.97 13.59
CA ILE A 57 -9.52 -8.76 14.09
C ILE A 57 -10.47 -8.37 12.95
N SER A 58 -9.95 -7.81 11.85
CA SER A 58 -10.78 -7.44 10.71
C SER A 58 -11.33 -8.71 10.03
N PRO A 59 -12.65 -8.83 9.84
CA PRO A 59 -13.20 -9.93 9.05
C PRO A 59 -12.61 -9.84 7.64
N LYS A 60 -11.79 -10.84 7.28
CA LYS A 60 -11.22 -10.97 5.94
C LYS A 60 -12.38 -11.00 4.95
N SER A 61 -12.56 -9.90 4.22
CA SER A 61 -13.58 -9.79 3.17
C SER A 61 -13.32 -10.93 2.19
N GLN A 62 -14.21 -11.93 2.18
CA GLN A 62 -14.16 -12.97 1.18
C GLN A 62 -14.38 -12.29 -0.16
N ALA A 63 -13.34 -12.25 -0.98
CA ALA A 63 -13.50 -11.91 -2.39
C ALA A 63 -14.48 -12.93 -2.96
N VAL A 64 -15.72 -12.51 -3.17
CA VAL A 64 -16.68 -13.25 -3.98
C VAL A 64 -16.01 -13.41 -5.32
N ALA A 65 -15.58 -14.64 -5.64
CA ALA A 65 -15.02 -14.95 -6.95
C ALA A 65 -15.99 -14.44 -8.02
N PRO A 66 -15.50 -13.91 -9.15
CA PRO A 66 -16.39 -13.50 -10.23
C PRO A 66 -17.30 -14.68 -10.55
N ILE A 67 -18.61 -14.47 -10.42
CA ILE A 67 -19.62 -15.48 -10.73
C ILE A 67 -19.50 -15.73 -12.23
N GLN A 68 -18.74 -16.74 -12.62
CA GLN A 68 -18.79 -17.25 -13.98
C GLN A 68 -20.12 -18.00 -14.08
N PRO A 69 -21.04 -17.62 -14.97
CA PRO A 69 -22.29 -18.34 -15.14
C PRO A 69 -21.97 -19.77 -15.60
N GLN A 70 -22.16 -20.74 -14.72
CA GLN A 70 -22.07 -22.15 -15.07
C GLN A 70 -23.40 -22.54 -15.73
N ILE A 71 -23.38 -22.66 -17.06
CA ILE A 71 -24.54 -23.11 -17.83
C ILE A 71 -24.52 -24.64 -17.85
N ASP A 72 -25.44 -25.28 -17.13
CA ASP A 72 -25.62 -26.73 -17.16
C ASP A 72 -26.23 -27.16 -18.51
N THR A 73 -25.39 -27.63 -19.43
CA THR A 73 -25.79 -28.10 -20.78
C THR A 73 -26.38 -29.51 -20.78
N SER A 74 -26.40 -30.18 -19.62
CA SER A 74 -26.85 -31.55 -19.41
C SER A 74 -28.32 -31.81 -19.79
N ALA A 75 -29.13 -30.75 -19.85
CA ALA A 75 -30.55 -30.84 -20.19
C ALA A 75 -30.84 -30.61 -21.69
N ILE A 76 -29.84 -30.27 -22.50
CA ILE A 76 -30.02 -29.97 -23.92
C ILE A 76 -29.77 -31.25 -24.73
N LYS A 77 -30.83 -31.84 -25.28
CA LYS A 77 -30.75 -32.97 -26.23
C LYS A 77 -30.51 -32.42 -27.63
N LEU A 78 -29.34 -32.71 -28.20
CA LEU A 78 -29.00 -32.33 -29.56
C LEU A 78 -29.29 -33.51 -30.50
N THR A 79 -29.97 -33.24 -31.61
CA THR A 79 -30.30 -34.23 -32.64
C THR A 79 -29.82 -33.70 -33.99
N ASP A 80 -29.15 -34.55 -34.76
CA ASP A 80 -28.65 -34.21 -36.09
C ASP A 80 -29.82 -34.12 -37.11
N GLN A 81 -29.58 -33.56 -38.30
CA GLN A 81 -30.59 -33.40 -39.36
C GLN A 81 -31.20 -34.73 -39.83
N ASP A 82 -30.48 -35.84 -39.60
CA ASP A 82 -30.92 -37.21 -39.87
C ASP A 82 -31.60 -37.90 -38.67
N GLY A 83 -31.85 -37.18 -37.58
CA GLY A 83 -32.63 -37.68 -36.43
C GLY A 83 -31.83 -38.49 -35.40
N ASN A 84 -30.50 -38.57 -35.53
CA ASN A 84 -29.64 -39.29 -34.60
C ASN A 84 -29.20 -38.41 -33.43
N GLU A 85 -29.13 -38.99 -32.23
CA GLU A 85 -28.71 -38.27 -31.02
C GLU A 85 -27.20 -38.06 -31.01
N ILE A 86 -26.78 -36.80 -30.90
CA ILE A 86 -25.38 -36.40 -30.81
C ILE A 86 -25.01 -36.15 -29.35
N ASP A 87 -23.97 -36.84 -28.89
CA ASP A 87 -23.48 -36.75 -27.52
C ASP A 87 -23.01 -35.32 -27.21
N SER A 88 -23.79 -34.66 -26.37
CA SER A 88 -23.67 -33.23 -26.08
C SER A 88 -22.47 -32.91 -25.18
N SER A 89 -21.80 -33.94 -24.63
CA SER A 89 -20.64 -33.80 -23.76
C SER A 89 -19.31 -33.53 -24.49
N ALA A 90 -19.28 -33.68 -25.82
CA ALA A 90 -18.10 -33.41 -26.65
C ALA A 90 -18.08 -32.00 -27.28
N ILE A 91 -19.13 -31.20 -27.11
CA ILE A 91 -19.24 -29.86 -27.70
C ILE A 91 -18.59 -28.83 -26.75
N GLN A 92 -17.47 -28.26 -27.16
CA GLN A 92 -16.87 -27.11 -26.47
C GLN A 92 -17.57 -25.82 -26.91
N ILE A 93 -18.32 -25.20 -26.02
CA ILE A 93 -18.97 -23.92 -26.28
C ILE A 93 -17.99 -22.81 -25.88
N ASN A 94 -17.25 -22.29 -26.85
CA ASN A 94 -16.45 -21.09 -26.63
C ASN A 94 -17.41 -19.89 -26.57
N PRO A 95 -17.37 -19.07 -25.51
CA PRO A 95 -18.15 -17.84 -25.50
C PRO A 95 -17.64 -16.94 -26.62
N VAL A 96 -18.52 -16.60 -27.57
CA VAL A 96 -18.18 -15.58 -28.57
C VAL A 96 -18.03 -14.25 -27.82
N SER A 97 -16.83 -13.67 -27.86
CA SER A 97 -16.59 -12.36 -27.26
C SER A 97 -17.51 -11.34 -27.94
N THR A 98 -18.13 -10.48 -27.15
CA THR A 98 -19.09 -9.47 -27.63
C THR A 98 -18.49 -8.57 -28.72
N ASP A 99 -17.17 -8.37 -28.72
CA ASP A 99 -16.41 -7.66 -29.76
C ASP A 99 -16.53 -8.30 -31.16
N ALA A 100 -16.77 -9.61 -31.27
CA ALA A 100 -16.85 -10.31 -32.54
C ALA A 100 -18.24 -10.22 -33.20
N LEU A 101 -19.29 -9.88 -32.44
CA LEU A 101 -20.65 -9.70 -32.96
C LEU A 101 -20.85 -8.35 -33.63
N GLU A 102 -20.15 -7.31 -33.16
CA GLU A 102 -20.21 -5.98 -33.78
C GLU A 102 -19.42 -5.92 -35.10
N ALA A 103 -18.33 -6.69 -35.22
CA ALA A 103 -17.49 -6.73 -36.43
C ALA A 103 -18.08 -7.50 -37.63
N SER A 104 -19.19 -8.23 -37.45
CA SER A 104 -19.90 -8.93 -38.54
C SER A 104 -21.20 -8.23 -38.96
N ALA A 105 -21.54 -7.11 -38.32
CA ALA A 105 -22.74 -6.32 -38.60
C ALA A 105 -22.47 -5.09 -39.48
N GLU A 106 -21.23 -4.91 -39.96
CA GLU A 106 -20.82 -3.92 -40.97
C GLU A 106 -20.59 -4.56 -42.34
#